data_AF-A0A432RYR1-F1
#
_entry.id   AF-A0A432RYR1-F1
#
_cell.length_a   1.000
_cell.length_b   1.000
_cell.length_c   1.000
_cell.angle_alpha   90.00
_cell.angle_beta   90.00
_cell.angle_gamma   90.00
#
_symmetry.space_group_name_H-M   'P 1'
#
loop_
_entity.id
_entity.type
_entity.pdbx_description
1 polymer ?
#
loop_
_entity_poly.entity_id
_entity_poly.type
_entity_poly.pdbx_seq_one_letter_code
_entity_poly.pdbx_strand_id
1 'polypeptide(L)'
;MEIYNNYSIDLNIIIFILAILGAVILVFYVLMYSKKRKKIADLVKDDDLLEEIKKEKKLKKLSQKSEYPYIPKKILDDKELDIYYRLIEELPFFNILAKVPYSSFLDVKKGFNPQLLKNKTNKLIADFVICKRDFSVVLVIEIEKNSSKKVLEQKEKVLQNAKIPLYMWDLDNPPSFEELQEIIKGSN
;
A
#
# COMPACT_ATOMS: atom_id res chain seq x y z
N MET A 1 -76.86 -12.84 -12.10
CA MET A 1 -76.90 -11.65 -11.22
C MET A 1 -76.37 -12.11 -9.87
N GLU A 2 -75.23 -11.53 -9.51
CA GLU A 2 -74.64 -11.40 -8.16
C GLU A 2 -74.82 -12.54 -7.16
N ILE A 3 -73.71 -13.24 -6.81
CA ILE A 3 -73.21 -13.34 -5.42
C ILE A 3 -71.68 -13.56 -5.49
N TYR A 4 -70.90 -12.51 -5.76
CA TYR A 4 -69.48 -12.50 -5.37
C TYR A 4 -69.44 -11.97 -3.94
N ASN A 5 -69.45 -12.88 -2.97
CA ASN A 5 -69.40 -12.53 -1.56
C ASN A 5 -68.07 -11.83 -1.26
N ASN A 6 -68.20 -10.55 -0.91
CA ASN A 6 -67.13 -9.61 -0.68
C ASN A 6 -66.50 -9.91 0.69
N TYR A 7 -65.37 -10.62 0.72
CA TYR A 7 -64.53 -10.72 1.92
C TYR A 7 -63.77 -9.40 2.08
N SER A 8 -64.42 -8.36 2.58
CA SER A 8 -63.75 -7.16 3.06
C SER A 8 -63.07 -7.49 4.40
N ILE A 9 -61.89 -8.11 4.33
CA ILE A 9 -61.05 -8.34 5.50
C ILE A 9 -60.64 -6.97 6.04
N ASP A 10 -61.00 -6.68 7.29
CA ASP A 10 -60.64 -5.42 7.95
C ASP A 10 -59.12 -5.24 7.96
N LEU A 11 -58.66 -4.07 7.49
CA LEU A 11 -57.24 -3.72 7.41
C LEU A 11 -56.53 -3.87 8.78
N ASN A 12 -57.26 -3.61 9.87
CA ASN A 12 -56.77 -3.78 11.24
C ASN A 12 -56.43 -5.24 11.58
N ILE A 13 -57.20 -6.21 11.06
CA ILE A 13 -56.94 -7.64 11.26
C ILE A 13 -55.66 -8.05 10.52
N ILE A 14 -55.44 -7.54 9.31
CA ILE A 14 -54.22 -7.80 8.52
C ILE A 14 -52.98 -7.24 9.24
N ILE A 15 -53.05 -6.00 9.74
CA ILE A 15 -51.95 -5.37 10.49
C ILE A 15 -51.62 -6.19 11.75
N PHE A 16 -52.64 -6.67 12.47
CA PHE A 16 -52.44 -7.48 13.67
C PHE A 16 -51.77 -8.83 13.38
N ILE A 17 -52.16 -9.50 12.28
CA ILE A 17 -51.53 -10.75 11.84
C ILE A 17 -50.06 -10.54 11.46
N LEU A 18 -49.75 -9.46 10.73
CA LEU A 18 -48.37 -9.12 10.35
C LEU A 18 -47.50 -8.80 11.57
N ALA A 19 -48.06 -8.12 12.58
CA ALA A 19 -47.35 -7.84 13.83
C ALA A 19 -47.00 -9.12 14.59
N ILE A 20 -47.92 -10.09 14.66
CA ILE A 20 -47.68 -11.39 15.30
C ILE A 20 -46.61 -12.18 14.53
N LEU A 21 -46.71 -12.25 13.20
CA LEU A 21 -45.71 -12.91 12.35
C LEU A 21 -44.31 -12.31 12.55
N GLY A 22 -44.21 -10.98 12.58
CA GLY A 22 -42.95 -10.28 12.84
C GLY A 22 -42.35 -10.62 14.21
N ALA A 23 -43.18 -10.67 15.27
CA ALA A 23 -42.74 -11.04 16.61
C ALA A 23 -42.24 -12.49 16.68
N VAL A 24 -42.93 -13.42 16.01
CA VAL A 24 -42.52 -14.85 15.97
C VAL A 24 -41.17 -15.02 15.26
N ILE A 25 -40.98 -14.34 14.12
CA ILE A 25 -39.70 -14.37 13.39
C ILE A 25 -38.57 -13.78 14.25
N LEU A 26 -38.82 -12.67 14.94
CA LEU A 26 -37.86 -12.03 15.83
C LEU A 26 -37.44 -12.99 16.97
N VAL A 27 -38.41 -13.64 17.61
CA VAL A 27 -38.14 -14.63 18.67
C VAL A 27 -37.32 -15.79 18.13
N PHE A 28 -37.67 -16.31 16.95
CA PHE A 28 -36.93 -17.40 16.32
C PHE A 28 -35.49 -17.00 15.97
N TYR A 29 -35.31 -15.78 15.44
CA TYR A 29 -33.99 -15.20 15.16
C TYR A 29 -33.14 -15.09 16.44
N VAL A 30 -33.71 -14.57 17.53
CA VAL A 30 -33.01 -14.45 18.83
C VAL A 30 -32.63 -15.82 19.40
N LEU A 31 -33.53 -16.81 19.32
CA LEU A 31 -33.25 -18.18 19.78
C LEU A 31 -32.15 -18.86 18.94
N MET A 32 -32.19 -18.72 17.61
CA MET A 32 -31.15 -19.24 16.71
C MET A 32 -29.80 -18.57 16.98
N TYR A 33 -29.80 -17.25 17.16
CA TYR A 33 -28.60 -16.48 17.49
C TYR A 33 -27.99 -16.92 18.83
N SER A 34 -28.83 -17.14 19.85
CA SER A 34 -28.41 -17.62 21.17
C SER A 34 -27.75 -19.01 21.13
N LYS A 35 -28.32 -19.96 20.38
CA LYS A 35 -27.73 -21.31 20.22
C LYS A 35 -26.38 -21.29 19.53
N LYS A 36 -26.22 -20.49 18.46
CA LYS A 36 -24.95 -20.33 17.75
C LYS A 36 -23.87 -19.74 18.66
N ARG A 37 -24.22 -18.78 19.52
CA ARG A 37 -23.30 -18.17 20.49
C ARG A 37 -22.81 -19.17 21.53
N LYS A 38 -23.70 -20.03 22.06
CA LYS A 38 -23.30 -21.10 23.02
C LYS A 38 -22.31 -22.08 22.40
N LYS A 39 -22.59 -22.57 21.18
CA LYS A 39 -21.67 -23.47 20.46
C LYS A 39 -20.29 -22.84 20.23
N ILE A 40 -20.25 -21.55 19.89
CA ILE A 40 -18.99 -20.80 19.74
C ILE A 40 -18.29 -20.65 21.10
N ALA A 41 -19.02 -20.36 22.18
CA ALA A 41 -18.45 -20.24 23.52
C ALA A 41 -17.86 -21.57 24.04
N ASP A 42 -18.50 -22.70 23.72
CA ASP A 42 -18.01 -24.03 24.10
C ASP A 42 -16.76 -24.41 23.28
N LEU A 43 -16.68 -24.03 22.00
CA LEU A 43 -15.46 -24.16 21.18
C LEU A 43 -14.31 -23.24 21.64
N VAL A 44 -14.63 -22.11 22.28
CA VAL A 44 -13.66 -21.14 22.81
C VAL A 44 -13.14 -21.54 24.19
N LYS A 45 -13.85 -22.42 24.92
CA LYS A 45 -13.45 -22.93 26.25
C LYS A 45 -12.46 -24.08 26.21
N ASP A 46 -12.22 -24.66 25.04
CA ASP A 46 -11.27 -25.75 24.86
C ASP A 46 -9.87 -25.15 24.68
N ASP A 47 -9.32 -24.61 25.78
CA ASP A 47 -8.03 -23.91 25.81
C ASP A 47 -6.89 -24.78 25.24
N ASP A 48 -6.98 -26.10 25.39
CA ASP A 48 -6.04 -27.08 24.83
C ASP A 48 -6.05 -27.10 23.29
N LEU A 49 -7.23 -27.04 22.65
CA LEU A 49 -7.33 -26.94 21.18
C LEU A 49 -6.81 -25.60 20.67
N LEU A 50 -7.02 -24.52 21.42
CA LEU A 50 -6.48 -23.20 21.06
C LEU A 50 -4.94 -23.17 21.18
N GLU A 51 -4.37 -23.84 22.18
CA GLU A 51 -2.91 -24.00 22.30
C GLU A 51 -2.34 -24.86 21.18
N GLU A 52 -3.01 -25.95 20.80
CA GLU A 52 -2.57 -26.85 19.73
C GLU A 52 -2.56 -26.15 18.36
N ILE A 53 -3.63 -25.39 18.03
CA ILE A 53 -3.70 -24.57 16.82
C ILE A 53 -2.60 -23.48 16.81
N LYS A 54 -2.32 -22.85 17.96
CA LYS A 54 -1.23 -21.87 18.07
C LYS A 54 0.13 -22.53 17.86
N LYS A 55 0.34 -23.72 18.41
CA LYS A 55 1.58 -24.50 18.30
C LYS A 55 1.82 -24.96 16.87
N GLU A 56 0.81 -25.49 16.18
CA GLU A 56 0.87 -25.85 14.76
C GLU A 56 1.18 -24.63 13.88
N LYS A 57 0.50 -23.50 14.09
CA LYS A 57 0.78 -22.26 13.35
C LYS A 57 2.21 -21.78 13.58
N LYS A 58 2.72 -21.87 14.81
CA LYS A 58 4.11 -21.54 15.14
C LYS A 58 5.10 -22.51 14.47
N LEU A 59 4.80 -23.81 14.46
CA LEU A 59 5.62 -24.84 13.82
C LEU A 59 5.66 -24.68 12.30
N LYS A 60 4.52 -24.40 11.65
CA LYS A 60 4.45 -24.06 10.22
C LYS A 60 5.28 -22.81 9.89
N LYS A 61 5.19 -21.77 10.74
CA LYS A 61 5.98 -20.54 10.60
C LYS A 61 7.49 -20.77 10.80
N LEU A 62 7.87 -21.72 11.65
CA LEU A 62 9.26 -22.16 11.85
C LEU A 62 9.76 -23.00 10.66
N SER A 63 8.93 -23.88 10.10
CA SER A 63 9.27 -24.68 8.92
C SER A 63 9.38 -23.85 7.64
N GLN A 64 8.60 -22.78 7.50
CA GLN A 64 8.80 -21.81 6.41
C GLN A 64 10.10 -21.00 6.54
N LYS A 65 10.74 -21.01 7.72
CA LYS A 65 11.96 -20.26 7.99
C LYS A 65 13.23 -21.03 7.60
N SER A 66 13.14 -22.36 7.38
CA SER A 66 14.29 -23.20 7.06
C SER A 66 14.68 -23.19 5.59
N GLU A 67 13.85 -22.61 4.72
CA GLU A 67 14.18 -22.34 3.33
C GLU A 67 14.15 -20.82 3.11
N TYR A 68 15.07 -20.32 2.30
CA TYR A 68 15.06 -18.94 1.82
C TYR A 68 14.45 -18.95 0.41
N PRO A 69 13.10 -18.86 0.26
CA PRO A 69 12.41 -19.07 -1.01
C PRO A 69 12.50 -17.84 -1.92
N TYR A 70 13.72 -17.35 -2.17
CA TYR A 70 13.94 -16.20 -3.03
C TYR A 70 14.20 -16.66 -4.46
N ILE A 71 13.48 -16.05 -5.40
CA ILE A 71 13.70 -16.21 -6.84
C ILE A 71 14.17 -14.87 -7.42
N PRO A 72 15.01 -14.87 -8.48
CA PRO A 72 15.40 -13.64 -9.15
C PRO A 72 14.19 -12.95 -9.79
N LYS A 73 14.22 -11.62 -9.83
CA LYS A 73 13.23 -10.78 -10.50
C LYS A 73 13.94 -9.64 -11.24
N LYS A 74 13.36 -9.17 -12.36
CA LYS A 74 13.77 -7.90 -12.97
C LYS A 74 13.68 -6.76 -11.95
N ILE A 75 14.70 -5.89 -11.94
CA ILE A 75 14.75 -4.70 -11.08
C ILE A 75 13.75 -3.65 -11.56
N LEU A 76 13.68 -3.45 -12.88
CA LEU A 76 12.78 -2.53 -13.55
C LEU A 76 11.64 -3.27 -14.23
N ASP A 77 10.44 -2.71 -14.14
CA ASP A 77 9.35 -3.10 -15.04
C ASP A 77 9.54 -2.51 -16.45
N ASP A 78 8.71 -2.92 -17.41
CA ASP A 78 8.92 -2.55 -18.81
C ASP A 78 8.81 -1.03 -19.03
N LYS A 79 7.93 -0.34 -18.29
CA LYS A 79 7.81 1.13 -18.36
C LYS A 79 9.05 1.83 -17.79
N GLU A 80 9.53 1.35 -16.65
CA GLU A 80 10.77 1.85 -16.04
C GLU A 80 11.97 1.62 -16.94
N LEU A 81 12.01 0.48 -17.64
CA LEU A 81 13.07 0.15 -18.58
C LEU A 81 13.11 1.11 -19.77
N ASP A 82 11.95 1.44 -20.34
CA ASP A 82 11.85 2.40 -21.45
C ASP A 82 12.34 3.80 -21.02
N ILE A 83 11.93 4.26 -19.84
CA ILE A 83 12.41 5.54 -19.28
C ILE A 83 13.92 5.49 -19.04
N TYR A 84 14.43 4.37 -18.50
CA TYR A 84 15.85 4.22 -18.23
C TYR A 84 16.70 4.33 -19.50
N TYR A 85 16.29 3.67 -20.60
CA TYR A 85 17.02 3.78 -21.86
C TYR A 85 16.96 5.18 -22.45
N ARG A 86 15.78 5.84 -22.40
CA ARG A 86 15.68 7.25 -22.79
C ARG A 86 16.63 8.13 -21.99
N LEU A 87 16.70 7.95 -20.66
CA LEU A 87 17.62 8.72 -19.83
C LEU A 87 19.09 8.49 -20.24
N ILE A 88 19.48 7.25 -20.59
CA ILE A 88 20.85 6.96 -21.06
C ILE A 88 21.17 7.69 -22.35
N GLU A 89 20.24 7.65 -23.31
CA GLU A 89 20.40 8.29 -24.62
C GLU A 89 20.49 9.81 -24.49
N GLU A 90 19.62 10.38 -23.66
CA GLU A 90 19.54 11.82 -23.45
C GLU A 90 20.67 12.35 -22.54
N LEU A 91 21.10 11.59 -21.54
CA LEU A 91 22.08 12.04 -20.54
C LEU A 91 23.40 11.24 -20.58
N PRO A 92 24.11 11.16 -21.73
CA PRO A 92 25.23 10.23 -21.94
C PRO A 92 26.46 10.52 -21.07
N PHE A 93 26.52 11.69 -20.41
CA PHE A 93 27.63 12.09 -19.54
C PHE A 93 27.31 11.98 -18.05
N PHE A 94 26.12 11.50 -17.70
CA PHE A 94 25.68 11.28 -16.33
C PHE A 94 25.61 9.79 -16.02
N ASN A 95 25.75 9.46 -14.74
CA ASN A 95 25.45 8.12 -14.24
C ASN A 95 23.97 8.07 -13.87
N ILE A 96 23.27 7.03 -14.31
CA ILE A 96 21.84 6.82 -14.02
C ILE A 96 21.71 5.56 -13.18
N LEU A 97 21.27 5.72 -11.94
CA LEU A 97 21.11 4.63 -10.98
C LEU A 97 19.62 4.39 -10.74
N ALA A 98 19.16 3.14 -10.92
CA ALA A 98 17.76 2.77 -10.75
C ALA A 98 17.49 2.16 -9.37
N LYS A 99 16.31 2.42 -8.80
CA LYS A 99 15.83 1.83 -7.53
C LYS A 99 16.79 2.04 -6.36
N VAL A 100 17.24 3.28 -6.18
CA VAL A 100 18.26 3.63 -5.17
C VAL A 100 17.62 4.00 -3.83
N PRO A 101 17.96 3.34 -2.72
CA PRO A 101 17.52 3.76 -1.39
C PRO A 101 18.04 5.17 -1.05
N TYR A 102 17.21 6.00 -0.46
CA TYR A 102 17.60 7.37 -0.06
C TYR A 102 18.78 7.36 0.94
N SER A 103 18.88 6.33 1.77
CA SER A 103 19.99 6.18 2.73
C SER A 103 21.35 5.91 2.07
N SER A 104 21.39 5.57 0.78
CA SER A 104 22.63 5.37 0.02
C SER A 104 23.26 6.68 -0.44
N PHE A 105 22.49 7.77 -0.53
CA PHE A 105 22.98 9.06 -1.04
C PHE A 105 22.63 10.26 -0.16
N LEU A 106 21.95 10.05 0.96
CA LEU A 106 21.69 11.07 1.96
C LEU A 106 22.35 10.71 3.29
N ASP A 107 23.03 11.69 3.87
CA ASP A 107 23.55 11.59 5.23
C ASP A 107 22.87 12.58 6.17
N VAL A 108 23.02 12.33 7.46
CA VAL A 108 22.42 13.13 8.52
C VAL A 108 23.39 14.24 8.91
N LYS A 109 22.92 15.49 8.88
CA LYS A 109 23.70 16.65 9.33
C LYS A 109 24.24 16.42 10.76
N LYS A 110 25.45 16.91 11.03
CA LYS A 110 26.05 16.86 12.37
C LYS A 110 25.11 17.49 13.41
N GLY A 111 25.08 16.93 14.61
CA GLY A 111 24.22 17.40 15.71
C GLY A 111 22.82 16.77 15.76
N PHE A 112 22.46 15.91 14.80
CA PHE A 112 21.21 15.15 14.82
C PHE A 112 21.47 13.67 15.08
N ASN A 113 20.46 12.94 15.60
CA ASN A 113 20.55 11.49 15.83
C ASN A 113 20.47 10.72 14.48
N PRO A 114 21.55 10.08 14.01
CA PRO A 114 21.57 9.44 12.70
C PRO A 114 20.66 8.21 12.63
N GLN A 115 20.57 7.41 13.71
CA GLN A 115 19.75 6.20 13.73
C GLN A 115 18.26 6.53 13.57
N LEU A 116 17.77 7.55 14.29
CA LEU A 116 16.36 7.95 14.21
C LEU A 116 15.99 8.50 12.83
N LEU A 117 16.89 9.26 12.20
CA LEU A 117 16.61 9.89 10.90
C LEU A 117 16.81 8.92 9.73
N LYS A 118 17.81 8.03 9.79
CA LYS A 118 18.00 6.98 8.77
C LYS A 118 16.81 6.04 8.71
N ASN A 119 16.16 5.73 9.84
CA ASN A 119 14.92 4.94 9.84
C ASN A 119 13.76 5.58 9.05
N LYS A 120 13.74 6.91 8.92
CA LYS A 120 12.72 7.63 8.12
C LYS A 120 13.00 7.54 6.62
N THR A 121 14.27 7.51 6.21
CA THR A 121 14.68 7.45 4.80
C THR A 121 14.90 6.02 4.29
N ASN A 122 15.15 5.05 5.16
CA ASN A 122 15.35 3.63 4.78
C ASN A 122 14.15 2.98 4.09
N LYS A 123 12.97 3.59 4.17
CA LYS A 123 11.76 3.14 3.46
C LYS A 123 11.56 3.83 2.12
N LEU A 124 12.36 4.85 1.81
CA LEU A 124 12.27 5.63 0.59
C LEU A 124 13.27 5.09 -0.42
N ILE A 125 12.77 4.78 -1.60
CA ILE A 125 13.55 4.35 -2.75
C ILE A 125 13.22 5.32 -3.87
N ALA A 126 14.26 5.90 -4.47
CA ALA A 126 14.19 6.69 -5.68
C ALA A 126 14.02 5.78 -6.88
N ASP A 127 13.15 6.15 -7.83
CA ASP A 127 13.04 5.40 -9.08
C ASP A 127 14.33 5.55 -9.90
N PHE A 128 14.81 6.78 -10.08
CA PHE A 128 16.14 7.05 -10.62
C PHE A 128 16.88 8.14 -9.85
N VAL A 129 18.21 8.00 -9.78
CA VAL A 129 19.13 9.02 -9.28
C VAL A 129 20.12 9.32 -10.39
N ILE A 130 20.20 10.59 -10.79
CA ILE A 130 21.13 11.09 -11.79
C ILE A 130 22.33 11.68 -11.04
N CYS A 131 23.53 11.23 -11.42
CA CYS A 131 24.77 11.71 -10.83
C CYS A 131 25.76 12.21 -11.89
N LYS A 132 26.65 13.12 -11.50
CA LYS A 132 27.86 13.41 -12.28
C LYS A 132 28.77 12.17 -12.33
N ARG A 133 29.83 12.24 -13.13
CA ARG A 133 30.80 11.13 -13.31
C ARG A 133 31.46 10.66 -12.01
N ASP A 134 31.58 11.52 -11.02
CA ASP A 134 32.11 11.22 -9.67
C ASP A 134 31.04 10.68 -8.70
N PHE A 135 29.85 10.37 -9.19
CA PHE A 135 28.68 9.92 -8.43
C PHE A 135 28.07 10.97 -7.49
N SER A 136 28.43 12.25 -7.59
CA SER A 136 27.69 13.32 -6.93
C SER A 136 26.27 13.45 -7.51
N VAL A 137 25.25 13.40 -6.65
CA VAL A 137 23.83 13.45 -7.04
C VAL A 137 23.48 14.85 -7.54
N VAL A 138 22.80 14.92 -8.69
CA VAL A 138 22.32 16.18 -9.29
C VAL A 138 20.81 16.25 -9.46
N LEU A 139 20.13 15.11 -9.54
CA LEU A 139 18.68 15.06 -9.72
C LEU A 139 18.15 13.70 -9.24
N VAL A 140 16.99 13.70 -8.59
CA VAL A 140 16.19 12.50 -8.35
C VAL A 140 14.96 12.54 -9.24
N ILE A 141 14.66 11.41 -9.89
CA ILE A 141 13.45 11.24 -10.70
C ILE A 141 12.56 10.22 -10.02
N GLU A 142 11.28 10.56 -9.91
CA GLU A 142 10.21 9.70 -9.41
C GLU A 142 9.18 9.51 -10.52
N ILE A 143 8.80 8.28 -10.82
CA ILE A 143 7.78 8.01 -11.82
C ILE A 143 6.42 8.23 -11.15
N GLU A 144 5.49 8.87 -11.86
CA GLU A 144 4.11 9.03 -11.39
C GLU A 144 3.42 7.65 -11.30
N LYS A 145 3.60 7.02 -10.15
CA LYS A 145 2.90 5.81 -9.70
C LYS A 145 2.03 6.16 -8.50
N ASN A 146 1.08 5.26 -8.17
CA ASN A 146 0.15 5.32 -7.02
C ASN A 146 0.84 5.36 -5.64
N SER A 147 1.75 6.31 -5.43
CA SER A 147 2.37 6.61 -4.15
C SER A 147 1.38 7.42 -3.32
N SER A 148 1.23 7.07 -2.04
CA SER A 148 0.39 7.88 -1.15
C SER A 148 0.94 9.31 -1.10
N LYS A 149 0.07 10.32 -1.10
CA LYS A 149 0.44 11.75 -1.00
C LYS A 149 1.47 12.02 0.10
N LYS A 150 1.31 11.40 1.27
CA LYS A 150 2.22 11.52 2.41
C LYS A 150 3.66 11.06 2.11
N VAL A 151 3.82 10.00 1.31
CA VAL A 151 5.14 9.51 0.91
C VAL A 151 5.80 10.50 -0.04
N LEU A 152 5.03 11.05 -0.98
CA LEU A 152 5.53 12.06 -1.91
C LEU A 152 5.98 13.34 -1.17
N GLU A 153 5.14 13.87 -0.29
CA GLU A 153 5.48 15.03 0.58
C GLU A 153 6.75 14.76 1.40
N GLN A 154 6.94 13.52 1.87
CA GLN A 154 8.14 13.16 2.60
C GLN A 154 9.38 13.14 1.69
N LYS A 155 9.28 12.60 0.47
CA LYS A 155 10.37 12.58 -0.51
C LYS A 155 10.77 14.01 -0.88
N GLU A 156 9.80 14.85 -1.24
CA GLU A 156 10.00 16.28 -1.53
C GLU A 156 10.72 16.99 -0.39
N LYS A 157 10.20 16.88 0.83
CA LYS A 157 10.78 17.55 2.00
C LYS A 157 12.22 17.10 2.28
N VAL A 158 12.52 15.81 2.11
CA VAL A 158 13.86 15.28 2.34
C VAL A 158 14.84 15.81 1.30
N LEU A 159 14.47 15.77 0.01
CA LEU A 159 15.32 16.25 -1.08
C LEU A 159 15.52 17.76 -1.05
N GLN A 160 14.45 18.52 -0.78
CA GLN A 160 14.52 19.98 -0.60
C GLN A 160 15.53 20.37 0.50
N ASN A 161 15.50 19.67 1.65
CA ASN A 161 16.44 19.93 2.74
C ASN A 161 17.90 19.52 2.41
N ALA A 162 18.06 18.56 1.50
CA ALA A 162 19.35 18.15 0.94
C ALA A 162 19.81 19.02 -0.23
N LYS A 163 18.97 19.97 -0.70
CA LYS A 163 19.19 20.77 -1.91
C LYS A 163 19.40 19.90 -3.15
N ILE A 164 18.70 18.77 -3.22
CA ILE A 164 18.69 17.89 -4.38
C ILE A 164 17.35 18.14 -5.10
N PRO A 165 17.36 18.44 -6.40
CA PRO A 165 16.14 18.58 -7.19
C PRO A 165 15.38 17.27 -7.27
N LEU A 166 14.06 17.38 -7.29
CA LEU A 166 13.14 16.28 -7.57
C LEU A 166 12.39 16.61 -8.86
N TYR A 167 12.41 15.68 -9.80
CA TYR A 167 11.56 15.73 -10.99
C TYR A 167 10.55 14.58 -10.95
N MET A 168 9.27 14.93 -11.05
CA MET A 168 8.18 13.97 -11.18
C MET A 168 8.01 13.65 -12.67
N TRP A 169 8.29 12.41 -13.06
CA TRP A 169 8.16 11.96 -14.42
C TRP A 169 6.69 11.68 -14.76
N ASP A 170 6.13 12.55 -15.59
CA ASP A 170 4.83 12.37 -16.24
C ASP A 170 4.98 11.35 -17.39
N LEU A 171 4.18 10.30 -17.35
CA LEU A 171 4.18 9.24 -18.37
C LEU A 171 3.50 9.67 -19.68
N ASP A 172 2.55 10.61 -19.59
CA ASP A 172 1.80 11.11 -20.73
C ASP A 172 2.54 12.27 -21.40
N ASN A 173 3.26 13.10 -20.63
CA ASN A 173 4.04 14.23 -21.12
C ASN A 173 5.49 14.19 -20.61
N PRO A 174 6.31 13.25 -21.10
CA PRO A 174 7.69 13.12 -20.63
C PRO A 174 8.55 14.32 -21.08
N PRO A 175 9.55 14.73 -20.27
CA PRO A 175 10.28 15.98 -20.48
C PRO A 175 11.14 15.94 -21.75
N SER A 176 11.34 17.09 -22.39
CA SER A 176 12.34 17.19 -23.45
C SER A 176 13.77 17.04 -22.90
N PHE A 177 14.72 16.80 -23.80
CA PHE A 177 16.13 16.81 -23.45
C PHE A 177 16.57 18.14 -22.84
N GLU A 178 16.13 19.24 -23.43
CA GLU A 178 16.44 20.59 -22.99
C GLU A 178 15.91 20.85 -21.58
N GLU A 179 14.67 20.42 -21.30
CA GLU A 179 14.07 20.53 -19.96
C GLU A 179 14.87 19.77 -18.91
N LEU A 180 15.27 18.53 -19.20
CA LEU A 180 16.13 17.75 -18.30
C LEU A 180 17.48 18.44 -18.04
N GLN A 181 18.09 19.02 -19.08
CA GLN A 181 19.34 19.77 -18.96
C GLN A 181 19.17 21.06 -18.16
N GLU A 182 18.08 21.80 -18.33
CA GLU A 182 17.79 23.01 -17.57
C GLU A 182 17.59 22.71 -16.09
N ILE A 183 16.83 21.65 -15.76
CA ILE A 183 16.64 21.19 -14.38
C ILE A 183 18.00 20.87 -13.73
N ILE A 184 18.87 20.14 -14.43
CA ILE A 184 20.20 19.79 -13.92
C ILE A 184 21.08 21.05 -13.74
N LYS A 185 21.02 22.01 -14.67
CA LYS A 185 21.82 23.25 -14.63
C LYS A 185 21.37 24.23 -13.55
N GLY A 186 20.07 24.39 -13.34
CA GLY A 186 19.47 25.30 -12.35
C GLY A 186 19.74 24.93 -10.88
N SER A 187 20.49 23.85 -10.65
CA SER A 187 20.73 23.22 -9.36
C SER A 187 22.17 23.37 -8.86
N ASN A 188 23.03 24.07 -9.60
CA ASN A 188 24.39 24.45 -9.16
C ASN A 188 24.43 25.87 -8.59
#